data_AF-A0A747SEG3-F1
#
_entry.id   AF-A0A747SEG3-F1
#
_cell.length_a   1.000
_cell.length_b   1.000
_cell.length_c   1.000
_cell.angle_alpha   90.00
_cell.angle_beta   90.00
_cell.angle_gamma   90.00
#
_symmetry.space_group_name_H-M   'P 1'
#
loop_
_entity.id
_entity.type
_entity.pdbx_description
1 polymer ?
#
loop_
_entity_poly.entity_id
_entity_poly.type
_entity_poly.pdbx_seq_one_letter_code
_entity_poly.pdbx_strand_id
1 'polypeptide(L)'
;SAMAYASATCGSGSATGENSTACGYKANASGVHSTAYGDNADSHGNDSVAIGTNSSTGHSGVAIGSSASVYDWGVAIGESANAGESGSVAIGQGARGAGNFGIATGIRANSTGESSIATGAGSLASGSNSVALGANSAAKNANEVNIGIWNKDYSAQTETRTLSGLSDGVNSDEAV
;
A
#
# COMPACT_ATOMS: atom_id res chain seq x y z
N SER A 1 -7.72 1.97 42.18
CA SER A 1 -7.41 1.91 40.74
C SER A 1 -8.25 2.96 40.04
N ALA A 2 -7.66 4.11 39.70
CA ALA A 2 -8.36 5.12 38.93
C ALA A 2 -8.55 4.57 37.50
N MET A 3 -9.78 4.28 37.12
CA MET A 3 -10.12 4.08 35.71
C MET A 3 -9.82 5.39 35.00
N ALA A 4 -8.79 5.38 34.16
CA ALA A 4 -8.53 6.47 33.24
C ALA A 4 -9.71 6.53 32.27
N TYR A 5 -10.65 7.44 32.51
CA TYR A 5 -11.52 7.93 31.46
C TYR A 5 -10.59 8.59 30.44
N ALA A 6 -10.28 7.87 29.35
CA ALA A 6 -9.65 8.49 28.20
C ALA A 6 -10.65 9.54 27.67
N SER A 7 -10.47 10.77 28.12
CA SER A 7 -11.08 11.93 27.50
C SER A 7 -10.66 11.92 26.04
N ALA A 8 -11.59 11.75 25.11
CA ALA A 8 -11.38 12.01 23.70
C ALA A 8 -11.27 13.53 23.47
N THR A 9 -10.33 14.19 24.15
CA THR A 9 -9.85 15.50 23.74
C THR A 9 -9.02 15.27 22.51
N CYS A 10 -9.45 15.86 21.40
CA CYS A 10 -8.59 15.99 20.24
C CYS A 10 -7.31 16.68 20.71
N GLY A 11 -6.17 15.97 20.65
CA GLY A 11 -4.90 16.45 21.21
C GLY A 11 -4.45 17.77 20.55
N SER A 12 -3.27 18.27 20.92
CA SER A 12 -2.69 19.50 20.36
C SER A 12 -2.20 19.34 18.91
N GLY A 13 -3.10 19.01 17.99
CA GLY A 13 -2.89 18.98 16.55
C GLY A 13 -2.94 20.39 15.94
N SER A 14 -2.35 20.54 14.75
CA SER A 14 -2.27 21.77 13.97
C SER A 14 -2.99 21.59 12.64
N ALA A 15 -4.17 22.17 12.50
CA ALA A 15 -4.93 22.23 11.26
C ALA A 15 -4.79 23.63 10.64
N THR A 16 -3.93 23.77 9.63
CA THR A 16 -3.64 25.06 8.96
C THR A 16 -4.20 25.15 7.54
N GLY A 17 -4.60 24.01 6.96
CA GLY A 17 -5.32 23.97 5.69
C GLY A 17 -6.78 24.44 5.83
N GLU A 18 -7.33 25.01 4.75
CA GLU A 18 -8.76 25.32 4.70
C GLU A 18 -9.58 24.02 4.84
N ASN A 19 -10.60 24.04 5.71
CA ASN A 19 -11.46 22.88 6.00
C ASN A 19 -10.69 21.62 6.45
N SER A 20 -9.49 21.77 7.03
CA SER A 20 -8.70 20.63 7.50
C SER A 20 -9.05 20.21 8.93
N THR A 21 -8.70 18.98 9.30
CA THR A 21 -8.88 18.42 10.64
C THR A 21 -7.58 17.80 11.13
N ALA A 22 -7.07 18.23 12.29
CA ALA A 22 -5.88 17.66 12.92
C ALA A 22 -6.17 17.21 14.35
N CYS A 23 -5.89 15.95 14.68
CA CYS A 23 -6.23 15.36 15.96
C CYS A 23 -5.14 14.43 16.49
N GLY A 24 -4.49 14.80 17.60
CA GLY A 24 -3.38 14.06 18.20
C GLY A 24 -2.22 14.98 18.54
N TYR A 25 -1.32 14.54 19.43
CA TYR A 25 -0.12 15.33 19.73
C TYR A 25 0.73 15.45 18.46
N LYS A 26 1.05 16.69 18.05
CA LYS A 26 1.79 17.00 16.82
C LYS A 26 1.15 16.49 15.51
N ALA A 27 -0.14 16.14 15.51
CA ALA A 27 -0.84 15.90 14.24
C ALA A 27 -0.79 17.19 13.39
N ASN A 28 -0.52 17.09 12.10
CA ASN A 28 -0.43 18.22 11.17
C ASN A 28 -1.34 17.99 9.96
N ALA A 29 -2.34 18.84 9.78
CA ALA A 29 -3.22 18.85 8.62
C ALA A 29 -3.08 20.20 7.89
N SER A 30 -2.08 20.28 7.00
CA SER A 30 -1.70 21.53 6.33
C SER A 30 -2.22 21.67 4.90
N GLY A 31 -2.71 20.59 4.29
CA GLY A 31 -3.42 20.64 3.00
C GLY A 31 -4.87 21.08 3.11
N VAL A 32 -5.41 21.66 2.04
CA VAL A 32 -6.84 21.99 1.92
C VAL A 32 -7.66 20.70 1.97
N HIS A 33 -8.76 20.67 2.73
CA HIS A 33 -9.60 19.49 2.99
C HIS A 33 -8.86 18.29 3.62
N SER A 34 -7.66 18.48 4.20
CA SER A 34 -6.86 17.36 4.72
C SER A 34 -7.30 16.89 6.10
N THR A 35 -7.05 15.62 6.42
CA THR A 35 -7.37 15.02 7.72
C THR A 35 -6.17 14.29 8.30
N ALA A 36 -5.67 14.72 9.45
CA ALA A 36 -4.60 14.06 10.20
C ALA A 36 -5.14 13.58 11.56
N TYR A 37 -5.11 12.27 11.84
CA TYR A 37 -5.56 11.69 13.10
C TYR A 37 -4.53 10.70 13.66
N GLY A 38 -3.86 11.06 14.75
CA GLY A 38 -2.82 10.25 15.39
C GLY A 38 -1.65 11.10 15.91
N ASP A 39 -0.86 10.53 16.82
CA ASP A 39 0.39 11.16 17.25
C ASP A 39 1.34 11.35 16.05
N ASN A 40 1.76 12.59 15.78
CA ASN A 40 2.65 12.94 14.68
C ASN A 40 2.13 12.48 13.28
N ALA A 41 0.81 12.35 13.10
CA ALA A 41 0.21 12.11 11.79
C ALA A 41 0.34 13.38 10.91
N ASP A 42 0.71 13.26 9.64
CA ASP A 42 1.02 14.39 8.76
C ASP A 42 0.28 14.29 7.41
N SER A 43 -0.80 15.05 7.28
CA SER A 43 -1.62 15.17 6.08
C SER A 43 -1.30 16.52 5.39
N HIS A 44 -0.18 16.55 4.67
CA HIS A 44 0.36 17.78 4.07
C HIS A 44 -0.10 18.05 2.63
N GLY A 45 -0.70 17.07 1.97
CA GLY A 45 -1.31 17.25 0.65
C GLY A 45 -2.76 17.72 0.71
N ASN A 46 -3.24 18.41 -0.33
CA ASN A 46 -4.67 18.72 -0.45
C ASN A 46 -5.49 17.44 -0.63
N ASP A 47 -6.71 17.41 -0.13
CA ASP A 47 -7.67 16.29 -0.22
C ASP A 47 -7.11 14.96 0.31
N SER A 48 -6.22 15.04 1.32
CA SER A 48 -5.47 13.91 1.83
C SER A 48 -5.95 13.43 3.21
N VAL A 49 -5.69 12.17 3.53
CA VAL A 49 -6.07 11.54 4.80
C VAL A 49 -4.91 10.74 5.40
N ALA A 50 -4.40 11.16 6.55
CA ALA A 50 -3.44 10.42 7.39
C ALA A 50 -4.09 10.00 8.72
N ILE A 51 -4.25 8.70 8.95
CA ILE A 51 -4.82 8.15 10.19
C ILE A 51 -3.87 7.10 10.77
N GLY A 52 -3.25 7.39 11.92
CA GLY A 52 -2.32 6.54 12.62
C GLY A 52 -1.09 7.28 13.10
N THR A 53 -0.43 6.77 14.14
CA THR A 53 0.81 7.36 14.66
C THR A 53 1.89 7.38 13.58
N ASN A 54 2.51 8.54 13.34
CA ASN A 54 3.50 8.76 12.27
C ASN A 54 3.00 8.43 10.85
N SER A 55 1.68 8.37 10.62
CA SER A 55 1.17 8.24 9.24
C SER A 55 1.43 9.54 8.48
N SER A 56 1.72 9.46 7.18
CA SER A 56 1.99 10.63 6.35
C SER A 56 1.45 10.47 4.94
N THR A 57 0.92 11.54 4.36
CA THR A 57 0.40 11.52 2.99
C THR A 57 0.57 12.85 2.28
N GLY A 58 0.92 12.76 0.99
CA GLY A 58 0.80 13.86 0.02
C GLY A 58 -0.60 13.97 -0.59
N HIS A 59 -0.67 14.64 -1.74
CA HIS A 59 -1.90 15.11 -2.37
C HIS A 59 -2.82 13.97 -2.77
N SER A 60 -4.11 14.09 -2.45
CA SER A 60 -5.15 13.09 -2.75
C SER A 60 -4.80 11.66 -2.27
N GLY A 61 -3.92 11.54 -1.27
CA GLY A 61 -3.48 10.26 -0.74
C GLY A 61 -4.24 9.82 0.51
N VAL A 62 -4.28 8.51 0.74
CA VAL A 62 -4.93 7.89 1.90
C VAL A 62 -3.96 6.96 2.62
N ALA A 63 -3.43 7.42 3.76
CA ALA A 63 -2.55 6.66 4.65
C ALA A 63 -3.31 6.26 5.93
N ILE A 64 -3.56 4.97 6.14
CA ILE A 64 -4.26 4.44 7.32
C ILE A 64 -3.43 3.32 7.98
N GLY A 65 -2.88 3.59 9.15
CA GLY A 65 -2.03 2.68 9.91
C GLY A 65 -0.84 3.40 10.55
N SER A 66 -0.27 2.83 11.61
CA SER A 66 0.96 3.37 12.19
C SER A 66 2.07 3.35 11.14
N SER A 67 2.75 4.48 10.95
CA SER A 67 3.82 4.65 9.96
C SER A 67 3.40 4.36 8.51
N ALA A 68 2.10 4.35 8.20
CA ALA A 68 1.63 4.25 6.82
C ALA A 68 2.03 5.52 6.06
N SER A 69 2.57 5.39 4.86
CA SER A 69 3.08 6.52 4.06
C SER A 69 2.60 6.43 2.61
N VAL A 70 2.11 7.55 2.10
CA VAL A 70 1.71 7.74 0.71
C VAL A 70 2.48 8.93 0.13
N TYR A 71 2.97 8.80 -1.10
CA TYR A 71 3.43 9.92 -1.91
C TYR A 71 2.23 10.78 -2.35
N ASP A 72 1.84 10.76 -3.62
CA ASP A 72 0.66 11.45 -4.15
C ASP A 72 -0.27 10.46 -4.86
N TRP A 73 -1.58 10.72 -4.81
CA TRP A 73 -2.67 9.94 -5.44
C TRP A 73 -2.72 8.45 -5.05
N GLY A 74 -1.99 8.03 -4.02
CA GLY A 74 -1.87 6.64 -3.62
C GLY A 74 -2.73 6.24 -2.42
N VAL A 75 -2.70 4.94 -2.09
CA VAL A 75 -3.41 4.38 -0.93
C VAL A 75 -2.49 3.45 -0.16
N ALA A 76 -2.20 3.74 1.10
CA ALA A 76 -1.45 2.88 2.00
C ALA A 76 -2.32 2.52 3.22
N ILE A 77 -2.67 1.24 3.37
CA ILE A 77 -3.50 0.75 4.48
C ILE A 77 -2.80 -0.41 5.17
N GLY A 78 -2.36 -0.20 6.41
CA GLY A 78 -1.62 -1.18 7.22
C GLY A 78 -0.46 -0.54 7.98
N GLU A 79 -0.02 -1.19 9.06
CA GLU A 79 1.18 -0.77 9.77
C GLU A 79 2.40 -0.84 8.84
N SER A 80 3.13 0.28 8.73
CA SER A 80 4.27 0.44 7.83
C SER A 80 3.97 0.17 6.34
N ALA A 81 2.71 0.25 5.92
CA ALA A 81 2.36 0.18 4.50
C ALA A 81 2.90 1.42 3.77
N ASN A 82 3.49 1.24 2.59
CA ASN A 82 4.14 2.32 1.85
C ASN A 82 3.71 2.33 0.38
N ALA A 83 2.88 3.29 0.02
CA ALA A 83 2.59 3.65 -1.37
C ALA A 83 3.58 4.77 -1.77
N GLY A 84 4.81 4.38 -2.08
CA GLY A 84 5.96 5.29 -2.18
C GLY A 84 6.08 6.05 -3.50
N GLU A 85 5.22 5.78 -4.48
CA GLU A 85 5.26 6.38 -5.81
C GLU A 85 3.88 6.91 -6.21
N SER A 86 3.81 7.68 -7.28
CA SER A 86 2.57 8.30 -7.75
C SER A 86 1.52 7.25 -8.10
N GLY A 87 0.31 7.40 -7.53
CA GLY A 87 -0.83 6.53 -7.81
C GLY A 87 -0.67 5.08 -7.34
N SER A 88 0.34 4.77 -6.51
CA SER A 88 0.58 3.40 -6.06
C SER A 88 -0.36 2.98 -4.92
N VAL A 89 -0.57 1.68 -4.77
CA VAL A 89 -1.44 1.09 -3.73
C VAL A 89 -0.62 0.10 -2.91
N ALA A 90 -0.73 0.18 -1.59
CA ALA A 90 -0.07 -0.70 -0.62
C ALA A 90 -1.05 -1.07 0.50
N ILE A 91 -1.62 -2.28 0.46
CA ILE A 91 -2.60 -2.74 1.45
C ILE A 91 -2.06 -3.98 2.16
N GLY A 92 -1.72 -3.84 3.45
CA GLY A 92 -1.17 -4.90 4.28
C GLY A 92 0.03 -4.42 5.12
N GLN A 93 0.31 -5.12 6.22
CA GLN A 93 1.46 -4.80 7.08
C GLN A 93 2.77 -4.88 6.27
N GLY A 94 3.50 -3.76 6.21
CA GLY A 94 4.73 -3.64 5.43
C GLY A 94 4.58 -3.83 3.91
N ALA A 95 3.35 -3.77 3.36
CA ALA A 95 3.14 -3.80 1.92
C ALA A 95 3.79 -2.58 1.26
N ARG A 96 4.32 -2.73 0.04
CA ARG A 96 5.08 -1.68 -0.64
C ARG A 96 4.71 -1.55 -2.12
N GLY A 97 3.99 -0.50 -2.48
CA GLY A 97 3.78 -0.05 -3.86
C GLY A 97 4.87 0.95 -4.24
N ALA A 98 6.01 0.48 -4.71
CA ALA A 98 7.22 1.25 -5.01
C ALA A 98 7.47 1.48 -6.52
N GLY A 99 6.51 1.10 -7.38
CA GLY A 99 6.49 1.52 -8.79
C GLY A 99 5.34 2.49 -9.03
N ASN A 100 5.50 3.40 -9.99
CA ASN A 100 4.39 4.26 -10.44
C ASN A 100 3.20 3.39 -10.82
N PHE A 101 2.01 3.71 -10.29
CA PHE A 101 0.78 2.94 -10.46
C PHE A 101 0.87 1.47 -10.00
N GLY A 102 1.88 1.11 -9.21
CA GLY A 102 2.09 -0.25 -8.72
C GLY A 102 1.11 -0.62 -7.61
N ILE A 103 0.61 -1.86 -7.61
CA ILE A 103 -0.38 -2.34 -6.63
C ILE A 103 0.22 -3.48 -5.82
N ALA A 104 0.47 -3.26 -4.53
CA ALA A 104 0.89 -4.27 -3.57
C ALA A 104 -0.23 -4.57 -2.57
N THR A 105 -0.77 -5.79 -2.56
CA THR A 105 -1.78 -6.22 -1.59
C THR A 105 -1.35 -7.51 -0.89
N GLY A 106 -1.32 -7.51 0.45
CA GLY A 106 -0.83 -8.60 1.28
C GLY A 106 0.33 -8.16 2.19
N ILE A 107 0.51 -8.88 3.29
CA ILE A 107 1.61 -8.61 4.25
C ILE A 107 2.95 -8.74 3.51
N ARG A 108 3.74 -7.67 3.52
CA ARG A 108 5.05 -7.57 2.83
C ARG A 108 4.98 -7.85 1.31
N ALA A 109 3.83 -7.65 0.67
CA ALA A 109 3.76 -7.63 -0.80
C ALA A 109 4.58 -6.45 -1.34
N ASN A 110 5.27 -6.62 -2.47
CA ASN A 110 6.20 -5.62 -3.00
C ASN A 110 6.04 -5.48 -4.52
N SER A 111 5.50 -4.35 -4.96
CA SER A 111 5.31 -4.00 -6.37
C SER A 111 6.34 -2.92 -6.72
N THR A 112 7.43 -3.28 -7.40
CA THR A 112 8.52 -2.33 -7.73
C THR A 112 8.60 -1.98 -9.21
N GLY A 113 7.92 -2.73 -10.07
CA GLY A 113 7.78 -2.39 -11.48
C GLY A 113 6.72 -1.30 -11.71
N GLU A 114 6.89 -0.51 -12.76
CA GLU A 114 5.85 0.42 -13.21
C GLU A 114 4.59 -0.36 -13.62
N SER A 115 3.41 0.09 -13.17
CA SER A 115 2.12 -0.56 -13.41
C SER A 115 2.10 -2.05 -13.05
N SER A 116 2.96 -2.50 -12.14
CA SER A 116 3.01 -3.90 -11.71
C SER A 116 1.99 -4.18 -10.60
N ILE A 117 1.63 -5.46 -10.42
CA ILE A 117 0.67 -5.91 -9.40
C ILE A 117 1.29 -7.06 -8.62
N ALA A 118 1.51 -6.89 -7.33
CA ALA A 118 1.92 -7.92 -6.39
C ALA A 118 0.78 -8.22 -5.40
N THR A 119 0.11 -9.34 -5.55
CA THR A 119 -1.02 -9.74 -4.68
C THR A 119 -0.72 -11.06 -3.97
N GLY A 120 -0.58 -11.01 -2.64
CA GLY A 120 -0.27 -12.15 -1.78
C GLY A 120 0.81 -11.81 -0.75
N ALA A 121 0.81 -12.53 0.38
CA ALA A 121 1.85 -12.33 1.39
C ALA A 121 3.25 -12.62 0.81
N GLY A 122 4.15 -11.65 0.88
CA GLY A 122 5.50 -11.77 0.33
C GLY A 122 5.58 -11.91 -1.20
N SER A 123 4.54 -11.55 -1.96
CA SER A 123 4.64 -11.52 -3.43
C SER A 123 5.56 -10.38 -3.91
N LEU A 124 6.29 -10.58 -5.01
CA LEU A 124 7.15 -9.59 -5.65
C LEU A 124 6.80 -9.40 -7.13
N ALA A 125 6.40 -8.20 -7.54
CA ALA A 125 6.21 -7.86 -8.95
C ALA A 125 7.22 -6.76 -9.35
N SER A 126 8.38 -7.18 -9.87
CA SER A 126 9.48 -6.28 -10.22
C SER A 126 9.62 -5.99 -11.72
N GLY A 127 8.95 -6.75 -12.58
CA GLY A 127 8.84 -6.41 -14.00
C GLY A 127 7.80 -5.31 -14.24
N SER A 128 8.04 -4.42 -15.21
CA SER A 128 7.02 -3.45 -15.63
C SER A 128 5.80 -4.16 -16.23
N ASN A 129 4.59 -3.67 -15.93
CA ASN A 129 3.34 -4.28 -16.39
C ASN A 129 3.22 -5.78 -16.05
N SER A 130 3.82 -6.22 -14.95
CA SER A 130 3.82 -7.62 -14.51
C SER A 130 2.85 -7.87 -13.37
N VAL A 131 2.41 -9.11 -13.20
CA VAL A 131 1.50 -9.54 -12.14
C VAL A 131 2.08 -10.74 -11.39
N ALA A 132 2.43 -10.57 -10.12
CA ALA A 132 2.74 -11.66 -9.20
C ALA A 132 1.48 -12.00 -8.39
N LEU A 133 0.90 -13.18 -8.62
CA LEU A 133 -0.40 -13.58 -8.09
C LEU A 133 -0.26 -14.81 -7.17
N GLY A 134 -0.30 -14.56 -5.87
CA GLY A 134 -0.22 -15.56 -4.80
C GLY A 134 0.90 -15.27 -3.80
N ALA A 135 0.82 -15.92 -2.63
CA ALA A 135 1.85 -15.79 -1.61
C ALA A 135 3.23 -16.26 -2.14
N ASN A 136 4.27 -15.47 -1.92
CA ASN A 136 5.63 -15.73 -2.42
C ASN A 136 5.73 -15.90 -3.96
N SER A 137 4.78 -15.38 -4.74
CA SER A 137 4.93 -15.31 -6.20
C SER A 137 5.93 -14.23 -6.60
N ALA A 138 6.65 -14.42 -7.70
CA ALA A 138 7.62 -13.45 -8.18
C ALA A 138 7.55 -13.28 -9.71
N ALA A 139 7.01 -12.15 -10.17
CA ALA A 139 7.01 -11.76 -11.58
C ALA A 139 8.15 -10.78 -11.81
N LYS A 140 9.22 -11.25 -12.46
CA LYS A 140 10.49 -10.50 -12.58
C LYS A 140 10.70 -9.90 -13.96
N ASN A 141 9.94 -10.37 -14.95
CA ASN A 141 10.04 -9.91 -16.32
C ASN A 141 8.88 -8.98 -16.67
N ALA A 142 9.10 -8.10 -17.64
CA ALA A 142 8.03 -7.23 -18.12
C ALA A 142 6.91 -8.04 -18.78
N ASN A 143 5.65 -7.63 -18.59
CA ASN A 143 4.46 -8.29 -19.15
C ASN A 143 4.27 -9.77 -18.71
N GLU A 144 4.86 -10.18 -17.59
CA GLU A 144 4.73 -11.53 -17.04
C GLU A 144 3.56 -11.63 -16.06
N VAL A 145 2.80 -12.73 -16.10
CA VAL A 145 1.94 -13.16 -14.99
C VAL A 145 2.58 -14.38 -14.32
N ASN A 146 3.02 -14.25 -13.07
CA ASN A 146 3.64 -15.34 -12.31
C ASN A 146 2.74 -15.81 -11.17
N ILE A 147 2.35 -17.08 -11.19
CA ILE A 147 1.62 -17.77 -10.11
C ILE A 147 2.49 -18.77 -9.34
N GLY A 148 3.79 -18.81 -9.62
CA GLY A 148 4.74 -19.72 -8.97
C GLY A 148 4.95 -19.41 -7.50
N ILE A 149 5.63 -20.32 -6.78
CA ILE A 149 6.09 -20.10 -5.40
C ILE A 149 7.61 -20.03 -5.44
N TRP A 150 8.16 -18.92 -4.97
CA TRP A 150 9.59 -18.66 -4.93
C TRP A 150 10.13 -18.73 -3.51
N ASN A 151 11.43 -18.99 -3.40
CA ASN A 151 12.13 -18.84 -2.13
C ASN A 151 12.14 -17.37 -1.66
N LYS A 152 12.47 -17.15 -0.39
CA LYS A 152 12.40 -15.83 0.26
C LYS A 152 13.21 -14.73 -0.44
N ASP A 153 14.31 -15.11 -1.10
CA ASP A 153 15.21 -14.18 -1.79
C ASP A 153 14.91 -14.09 -3.30
N TYR A 154 13.83 -14.73 -3.76
CA TYR A 154 13.36 -14.77 -5.15
C TYR A 154 14.41 -15.21 -6.18
N SER A 155 15.39 -16.01 -5.74
CA SER A 155 16.48 -16.51 -6.58
C SER A 155 16.09 -17.77 -7.34
N ALA A 156 15.14 -18.56 -6.84
CA ALA A 156 14.63 -19.75 -7.52
C ALA A 156 13.14 -19.98 -7.22
N GLN A 157 12.41 -20.43 -8.24
CA GLN A 157 11.07 -20.98 -8.05
C GLN A 157 11.20 -22.37 -7.42
N THR A 158 10.52 -22.58 -6.30
CA THR A 158 10.58 -23.84 -5.53
C THR A 158 9.38 -24.73 -5.80
N GLU A 159 8.21 -24.15 -6.09
CA GLU A 159 6.97 -24.90 -6.35
C GLU A 159 6.10 -24.19 -7.40
N THR A 160 5.08 -24.88 -7.87
CA THR A 160 4.08 -24.37 -8.82
C THR A 160 2.69 -24.34 -8.16
N ARG A 161 1.80 -23.53 -8.72
CA ARG A 161 0.36 -23.61 -8.44
C ARG A 161 -0.34 -24.22 -9.65
N THR A 162 -1.38 -25.01 -9.41
CA THR A 162 -2.30 -25.43 -10.47
C THR A 162 -3.24 -24.28 -10.80
N LEU A 163 -3.43 -24.01 -12.09
CA LEU A 163 -4.51 -23.14 -12.57
C LEU A 163 -5.70 -24.04 -12.96
N SER A 164 -6.70 -24.14 -12.08
CA SER A 164 -7.85 -25.03 -12.28
C SER A 164 -9.09 -24.26 -12.77
N GLY A 165 -10.03 -24.99 -13.38
CA GLY A 165 -11.28 -24.41 -13.90
C GLY A 165 -11.15 -23.77 -15.28
N LEU A 166 -10.06 -24.02 -16.00
CA LEU A 166 -9.90 -23.63 -17.40
C LEU A 166 -10.74 -24.54 -18.30
N SER A 167 -11.37 -23.94 -19.31
CA SER A 167 -11.91 -24.67 -20.47
C SER A 167 -10.85 -24.72 -21.56
N ASP A 168 -10.96 -25.68 -22.47
CA ASP A 168 -10.04 -25.81 -23.61
C ASP A 168 -9.99 -24.52 -24.43
N GLY A 169 -8.78 -24.04 -24.69
CA GLY A 169 -8.54 -22.94 -25.63
C GLY A 169 -8.90 -23.33 -27.06
N VAL A 170 -9.57 -22.42 -27.76
CA VAL A 170 -9.95 -22.53 -29.18
C VAL A 170 -9.15 -21.56 -30.06
N ASN A 171 -8.54 -20.53 -29.47
CA ASN A 171 -7.66 -19.56 -30.16
C ASN A 171 -6.18 -19.74 -29.79
N SER A 172 -5.28 -19.14 -30.57
CA SER A 172 -3.83 -19.29 -30.40
C SER A 172 -3.24 -18.60 -29.16
N ASP A 173 -3.99 -17.70 -28.55
CA ASP A 173 -3.62 -16.87 -27.40
C ASP A 173 -4.28 -17.33 -26.09
N GLU A 174 -5.02 -18.43 -26.12
CA GLU A 174 -5.70 -18.99 -24.97
C GLU A 174 -4.85 -20.07 -24.29
N ALA A 175 -5.07 -20.29 -22.99
CA ALA A 175 -4.43 -21.38 -22.26
C ALA A 175 -4.95 -22.75 -22.75
N VAL A 176 -4.06 -23.75 -22.75
CA VAL A 176 -4.33 -25.16 -23.09
C VAL A 176 -4.36 -26.06 -21.87
#